data_AF-A0A226WVH5-F1
#
_entry.id   AF-A0A226WVH5-F1
#
_cell.length_a   1.000
_cell.length_b   1.000
_cell.length_c   1.000
_cell.angle_alpha   90.00
_cell.angle_beta   90.00
_cell.angle_gamma   90.00
#
_symmetry.space_group_name_H-M   'P 1'
#
loop_
_entity.id
_entity.type
_entity.pdbx_description
1 polymer ?
#
loop_
_entity_poly.entity_id
_entity_poly.type
_entity_poly.pdbx_seq_one_letter_code
_entity_poly.pdbx_strand_id
1 'polypeptide(L)'
;MNARAGEQPGQRGWVAALRTFARPPLTVLCELCGEPLDGTHPHLVEMEQNALRCCCRACALLFGNQQNARYKRVPENVRWLREFHLSDEQWDALAIPIGIAFFYRDSAAQRVIAMYPGAAGALQSSLDLSAWDRLVADNPVLETLEPDVEALLVNRVDGAREYFRVPIDQCYALTGVIRARWRGLSGGVDAWRAIHACFAALKVGERLPEGVPHA
;
A
#
# COMPACT_ATOMS: atom_id res chain seq x y z
N MET A 1 58.51 53.49 0.20
CA MET A 1 57.35 53.63 1.10
C MET A 1 56.14 52.98 0.44
N ASN A 2 55.29 52.33 1.27
CA ASN A 2 53.99 51.70 0.98
C ASN A 2 53.93 50.16 0.96
N ALA A 3 53.86 49.64 2.19
CA ALA A 3 52.91 48.68 2.75
C ALA A 3 52.04 47.77 1.85
N ARG A 4 52.19 46.45 2.10
CA ARG A 4 51.20 45.40 2.40
C ARG A 4 49.84 45.38 1.66
N ALA A 5 49.61 44.27 0.96
CA ALA A 5 48.36 43.49 0.93
C ALA A 5 48.81 42.02 0.74
N GLY A 6 48.44 41.02 1.53
CA GLY A 6 47.16 40.76 2.16
C GLY A 6 46.73 39.37 1.65
N GLU A 7 47.40 38.33 2.13
CA GLU A 7 47.17 36.93 1.71
C GLU A 7 45.86 36.43 2.35
N GLN A 8 44.83 36.24 1.52
CA GLN A 8 43.54 35.69 1.94
C GLN A 8 43.50 34.18 1.70
N PRO A 9 43.29 33.35 2.73
CA PRO A 9 43.20 31.91 2.56
C PRO A 9 41.88 31.50 1.90
N GLY A 10 42.01 30.57 0.94
CA GLY A 10 40.98 30.11 0.03
C GLY A 10 39.66 29.68 0.69
N GLN A 11 38.59 30.27 0.16
CA GLN A 11 37.22 29.78 0.22
C GLN A 11 37.16 28.36 -0.35
N ARG A 12 37.23 27.34 0.50
CA ARG A 12 36.80 25.98 0.14
C ARG A 12 35.29 25.90 0.31
N GLY A 13 34.59 25.90 -0.82
CA GLY A 13 33.14 25.89 -0.92
C GLY A 13 32.51 24.72 -0.19
N TRP A 14 31.78 25.04 0.89
CA TRP A 14 30.85 24.17 1.62
C TRP A 14 29.77 23.53 0.72
N VAL A 15 29.58 24.07 -0.49
CA VAL A 15 28.61 23.60 -1.48
C VAL A 15 28.96 22.21 -2.05
N ALA A 16 30.22 21.76 -1.96
CA ALA A 16 30.62 20.42 -2.41
C ALA A 16 30.25 19.30 -1.41
N ALA A 17 29.95 19.63 -0.15
CA ALA A 17 29.63 18.66 0.90
C ALA A 17 28.13 18.28 0.96
N LEU A 18 27.27 18.94 0.17
CA LEU A 18 25.83 18.69 0.15
C LEU A 18 25.37 17.62 -0.85
N ARG A 19 26.30 17.03 -1.63
CA ARG A 19 25.97 15.91 -2.54
C ARG A 19 25.83 14.55 -1.84
N THR A 20 26.10 14.47 -0.54
CA THR A 20 26.11 13.21 0.22
C THR A 20 24.78 12.89 0.91
N PHE A 21 23.75 13.74 0.80
CA PHE A 21 22.43 13.52 1.40
C PHE A 21 21.32 13.12 0.43
N ALA A 22 21.60 13.10 -0.88
CA ALA A 22 20.71 12.45 -1.84
C ALA A 22 21.09 10.96 -1.92
N ARG A 23 20.51 10.15 -1.02
CA ARG A 23 20.51 8.69 -1.21
C ARG A 23 19.91 8.45 -2.60
N PRO A 24 20.64 7.85 -3.56
CA PRO A 24 20.04 7.55 -4.85
C PRO A 24 18.78 6.72 -4.59
N PRO A 25 17.68 6.95 -5.34
CA PRO A 25 16.52 6.10 -5.22
C PRO A 25 17.01 4.65 -5.32
N LEU A 26 16.63 3.82 -4.35
CA LEU A 26 16.93 2.40 -4.43
C LEU A 26 16.33 1.95 -5.75
N THR A 27 17.17 1.57 -6.71
CA THR A 27 16.70 1.01 -7.98
C THR A 27 16.01 -0.30 -7.64
N VAL A 28 14.68 -0.30 -7.69
CA VAL A 28 13.89 -1.54 -7.56
C VAL A 28 14.16 -2.36 -8.82
N LEU A 29 14.39 -3.66 -8.66
CA LEU A 29 14.62 -4.57 -9.77
C LEU A 29 13.41 -5.49 -9.96
N CYS A 30 13.14 -5.87 -11.19
CA CYS A 30 12.20 -6.94 -11.50
C CYS A 30 12.65 -8.23 -10.80
N GLU A 31 11.82 -8.78 -9.95
CA GLU A 31 12.15 -10.00 -9.18
C GLU A 31 12.23 -11.26 -10.07
N LEU A 32 11.78 -11.18 -11.32
CA LEU A 32 11.80 -12.29 -12.28
C LEU A 32 12.98 -12.24 -13.26
N CYS A 33 13.41 -11.06 -13.70
CA CYS A 33 14.46 -10.92 -14.72
C CYS A 33 15.61 -9.98 -14.33
N GLY A 34 15.52 -9.26 -13.20
CA GLY A 34 16.54 -8.32 -12.74
C GLY A 34 16.56 -6.97 -13.46
N GLU A 35 15.61 -6.69 -14.37
CA GLU A 35 15.51 -5.40 -15.06
C GLU A 35 15.25 -4.26 -14.06
N PRO A 36 15.97 -3.13 -14.15
CA PRO A 36 15.66 -1.93 -13.38
C PRO A 36 14.23 -1.45 -13.63
N LEU A 37 13.50 -1.18 -12.56
CA LEU A 37 12.14 -0.66 -12.60
C LEU A 37 12.15 0.85 -12.37
N ASP A 38 11.18 1.52 -12.97
CA ASP A 38 10.82 2.89 -12.65
C ASP A 38 9.96 2.93 -11.38
N GLY A 39 9.60 4.14 -10.94
CA GLY A 39 8.77 4.34 -9.76
C GLY A 39 7.30 3.93 -9.94
N THR A 40 6.90 3.40 -11.10
CA THR A 40 5.53 2.90 -11.34
C THR A 40 5.60 1.66 -12.19
N HIS A 41 5.55 0.50 -11.55
CA HIS A 41 5.69 -0.77 -12.23
C HIS A 41 4.55 -1.76 -11.88
N PRO A 42 4.30 -2.75 -12.74
CA PRO A 42 3.34 -3.81 -12.43
C PRO A 42 3.77 -4.69 -11.25
N HIS A 43 2.78 -5.23 -10.55
CA HIS A 43 2.99 -6.28 -9.56
C HIS A 43 2.33 -7.59 -9.99
N LEU A 44 2.93 -8.70 -9.56
CA LEU A 44 2.32 -10.01 -9.58
C LEU A 44 2.14 -10.50 -8.13
N VAL A 45 1.06 -11.19 -7.84
CA VAL A 45 0.92 -12.00 -6.62
C VAL A 45 1.37 -13.41 -6.94
N GLU A 46 2.36 -13.91 -6.19
CA GLU A 46 2.72 -15.32 -6.18
C GLU A 46 1.77 -16.10 -5.27
N MET A 47 0.94 -16.94 -5.87
CA MET A 47 -0.22 -17.55 -5.23
C MET A 47 0.15 -18.50 -4.07
N GLU A 48 1.25 -19.25 -4.23
CA GLU A 48 1.69 -20.23 -3.22
C GLU A 48 2.23 -19.54 -1.95
N GLN A 49 2.85 -18.38 -2.10
CA GLN A 49 3.47 -17.63 -1.00
C GLN A 49 2.61 -16.47 -0.53
N ASN A 50 1.50 -16.18 -1.23
CA ASN A 50 0.69 -14.97 -1.08
C ASN A 50 1.58 -13.71 -0.97
N ALA A 51 2.52 -13.60 -1.91
CA ALA A 51 3.58 -12.59 -1.88
C ALA A 51 3.53 -11.70 -3.12
N LEU A 52 3.63 -10.39 -2.93
CA LEU A 52 3.77 -9.44 -4.03
C LEU A 52 5.18 -9.48 -4.63
N ARG A 53 5.26 -9.41 -5.95
CA ARG A 53 6.50 -9.40 -6.73
C ARG A 53 6.54 -8.17 -7.61
N CYS A 54 7.57 -7.34 -7.45
CA CYS A 54 7.86 -6.22 -8.34
C CYS A 54 8.27 -6.78 -9.71
N CYS A 55 7.56 -6.39 -10.78
CA CYS A 55 7.74 -6.97 -12.11
C CYS A 55 7.83 -5.90 -13.20
N CYS A 56 8.70 -6.11 -14.20
CA CYS A 56 8.68 -5.28 -15.41
C CYS A 56 7.43 -5.61 -16.26
N ARG A 57 7.09 -4.71 -17.19
CA ARG A 57 5.91 -4.87 -18.06
C ARG A 57 5.95 -6.15 -18.88
N ALA A 58 7.11 -6.55 -19.38
CA ALA A 58 7.27 -7.77 -20.16
C ALA A 58 6.98 -9.02 -19.31
N CYS A 59 7.59 -9.12 -18.12
CA CYS A 59 7.32 -10.23 -17.20
C CYS A 59 5.86 -10.26 -16.74
N ALA A 60 5.26 -9.11 -16.44
CA ALA A 60 3.86 -9.03 -16.05
C ALA A 60 2.91 -9.56 -17.15
N LEU A 61 3.22 -9.31 -18.43
CA LEU A 61 2.46 -9.84 -19.56
C LEU A 61 2.65 -11.36 -19.73
N LEU A 62 3.89 -11.84 -19.61
CA LEU A 62 4.23 -13.25 -19.84
C LEU A 62 3.69 -14.18 -18.73
N PHE A 63 3.75 -13.74 -17.47
CA PHE A 63 3.43 -14.58 -16.32
C PHE A 63 2.04 -14.29 -15.71
N GLY A 64 1.51 -13.07 -15.88
CA GLY A 64 0.30 -12.62 -15.17
C GLY A 64 -1.04 -13.11 -15.73
N ASN A 65 -1.07 -13.64 -16.96
CA ASN A 65 -2.30 -14.03 -17.67
C ASN A 65 -2.37 -15.54 -17.97
N GLN A 66 -1.53 -16.37 -17.34
CA GLN A 66 -1.55 -17.80 -17.60
C GLN A 66 -2.64 -18.51 -16.78
N GLN A 67 -3.28 -19.51 -17.37
CA GLN A 67 -4.31 -20.31 -16.66
C GLN A 67 -3.63 -21.23 -15.63
N ASN A 68 -4.17 -21.29 -14.41
CA ASN A 68 -3.58 -21.98 -13.25
C ASN A 68 -2.14 -21.54 -12.92
N ALA A 69 -1.82 -20.28 -13.17
CA ALA A 69 -0.48 -19.76 -12.99
C ALA A 69 -0.08 -19.63 -11.53
N ARG A 70 1.21 -19.88 -11.28
CA ARG A 70 1.91 -19.52 -10.03
C ARG A 70 1.78 -18.03 -9.70
N TYR A 71 1.57 -17.19 -10.71
CA TYR A 71 1.50 -15.74 -10.58
C TYR A 71 0.18 -15.19 -11.11
N LYS A 72 -0.37 -14.20 -10.42
CA LYS A 72 -1.56 -13.48 -10.83
C LYS A 72 -1.27 -11.99 -10.94
N ARG A 73 -1.69 -11.35 -12.04
CA ARG A 73 -1.44 -9.91 -12.23
C ARG A 73 -2.30 -9.07 -11.29
N VAL A 74 -1.67 -8.11 -10.63
CA VAL A 74 -2.37 -7.10 -9.84
C VAL A 74 -3.00 -6.06 -10.78
N PRO A 75 -4.30 -5.76 -10.65
CA PRO A 75 -4.94 -4.74 -11.48
C PRO A 75 -4.46 -3.33 -11.11
N GLU A 76 -4.76 -2.36 -11.96
CA GLU A 76 -4.24 -1.00 -11.79
C GLU A 76 -5.27 -0.04 -11.17
N ASN A 77 -6.55 -0.38 -11.27
CA ASN A 77 -7.66 0.55 -11.04
C ASN A 77 -8.17 0.52 -9.61
N VAL A 78 -8.37 1.72 -9.05
CA VAL A 78 -9.11 1.95 -7.81
C VAL A 78 -10.54 2.37 -8.13
N ARG A 79 -11.51 1.85 -7.38
CA ARG A 79 -12.92 2.21 -7.52
C ARG A 79 -13.53 2.57 -6.17
N TRP A 80 -14.06 3.79 -6.06
CA TRP A 80 -14.84 4.20 -4.89
C TRP A 80 -16.25 3.58 -4.94
N LEU A 81 -16.61 2.84 -3.89
CA LEU A 81 -17.89 2.17 -3.72
C LEU A 81 -18.87 3.10 -2.98
N ARG A 82 -19.52 4.01 -3.72
CA ARG A 82 -20.40 5.05 -3.15
C ARG A 82 -21.68 4.52 -2.51
N GLU A 83 -22.14 3.37 -2.97
CA GLU A 83 -23.39 2.73 -2.51
C GLU A 83 -23.11 1.63 -1.48
N PHE A 84 -21.88 1.56 -0.95
CA PHE A 84 -21.49 0.52 -0.01
C PHE A 84 -22.08 0.78 1.38
N HIS A 85 -22.66 -0.26 1.96
CA HIS A 85 -23.30 -0.24 3.26
C HIS A 85 -22.50 -1.07 4.25
N LEU A 86 -22.08 -0.41 5.34
CA LEU A 86 -21.42 -1.06 6.47
C LEU A 86 -21.91 -0.39 7.76
N SER A 87 -22.74 -1.12 8.51
CA SER A 87 -23.27 -0.66 9.79
C SER A 87 -22.16 -0.57 10.84
N ASP A 88 -22.45 0.15 11.92
CA ASP A 88 -21.52 0.31 13.04
C ASP A 88 -21.36 -1.03 13.79
N GLU A 89 -22.44 -1.79 13.95
CA GLU A 89 -22.42 -3.14 14.52
C GLU A 89 -21.54 -4.11 13.71
N GLN A 90 -21.68 -4.12 12.38
CA GLN A 90 -20.83 -4.95 11.51
C GLN A 90 -19.36 -4.55 11.61
N TRP A 91 -19.05 -3.26 11.74
CA TRP A 91 -17.68 -2.77 11.87
C TRP A 91 -17.07 -3.11 13.24
N ASP A 92 -17.81 -2.89 14.32
CA ASP A 92 -17.34 -3.13 15.69
C ASP A 92 -17.05 -4.63 15.93
N ALA A 93 -17.82 -5.52 15.31
CA ALA A 93 -17.58 -6.96 15.34
C ALA A 93 -16.21 -7.39 14.76
N LEU A 94 -15.58 -6.55 13.94
CA LEU A 94 -14.26 -6.81 13.33
C LEU A 94 -13.09 -6.46 14.26
N ALA A 95 -13.37 -5.80 15.39
CA ALA A 95 -12.40 -5.39 16.39
C ALA A 95 -11.18 -4.63 15.83
N ILE A 96 -11.39 -3.75 14.84
CA ILE A 96 -10.33 -2.98 14.17
C ILE A 96 -9.98 -1.72 14.99
N PRO A 97 -8.75 -1.59 15.53
CA PRO A 97 -8.44 -0.57 16.53
C PRO A 97 -8.22 0.84 15.97
N ILE A 98 -7.96 0.98 14.66
CA ILE A 98 -7.52 2.26 14.06
C ILE A 98 -8.44 2.80 12.98
N GLY A 99 -9.64 2.23 12.82
CA GLY A 99 -10.60 2.72 11.83
C GLY A 99 -10.23 2.40 10.37
N ILE A 100 -9.20 1.59 10.11
CA ILE A 100 -8.75 1.25 8.75
C ILE A 100 -8.55 -0.26 8.67
N ALA A 101 -9.12 -0.88 7.65
CA ALA A 101 -8.87 -2.28 7.34
C ALA A 101 -9.01 -2.54 5.86
N PHE A 102 -8.35 -3.59 5.37
CA PHE A 102 -8.59 -4.15 4.05
C PHE A 102 -8.88 -5.65 4.11
N PHE A 103 -9.73 -6.08 3.19
CA PHE A 103 -10.26 -7.45 3.13
C PHE A 103 -10.07 -8.00 1.72
N TYR A 104 -9.48 -9.18 1.62
CA TYR A 104 -9.33 -9.87 0.34
C TYR A 104 -9.59 -11.37 0.52
N ARG A 105 -10.01 -12.01 -0.57
CA ARG A 105 -10.17 -13.47 -0.60
C ARG A 105 -8.82 -14.10 -0.89
N ASP A 106 -8.32 -14.91 0.05
CA ASP A 106 -7.19 -15.80 -0.15
C ASP A 106 -7.74 -17.09 -0.77
N SER A 107 -7.43 -17.32 -2.04
CA SER A 107 -7.90 -18.49 -2.77
C SER A 107 -7.16 -19.77 -2.38
N ALA A 108 -5.93 -19.69 -1.89
CA ALA A 108 -5.22 -20.88 -1.38
C ALA A 108 -5.83 -21.36 -0.06
N ALA A 109 -6.14 -20.42 0.85
CA ALA A 109 -6.75 -20.71 2.14
C ALA A 109 -8.29 -20.81 2.10
N GLN A 110 -8.92 -20.52 0.96
CA GLN A 110 -10.38 -20.55 0.74
C GLN A 110 -11.16 -19.72 1.78
N ARG A 111 -10.61 -18.56 2.17
CA ARG A 111 -11.22 -17.69 3.19
C ARG A 111 -10.93 -16.23 2.93
N VAL A 112 -11.65 -15.36 3.61
CA VAL A 112 -11.34 -13.92 3.62
C VAL A 112 -10.34 -13.60 4.71
N ILE A 113 -9.34 -12.79 4.34
CA ILE A 113 -8.34 -12.26 5.25
C ILE A 113 -8.70 -10.80 5.54
N ALA A 114 -8.74 -10.45 6.82
CA ALA A 114 -8.89 -9.08 7.29
C ALA A 114 -7.55 -8.58 7.82
N MET A 115 -7.05 -7.49 7.26
CA MET A 115 -5.80 -6.86 7.68
C MET A 115 -6.02 -5.40 8.05
N TYR A 116 -5.25 -4.89 8.99
CA TYR A 116 -5.20 -3.47 9.30
C TYR A 116 -3.75 -2.99 9.45
N PRO A 117 -3.44 -1.74 9.10
CA PRO A 117 -2.10 -1.21 9.28
C PRO A 117 -1.76 -1.03 10.77
N GLY A 118 -0.51 -1.23 11.14
CA GLY A 118 -0.01 -1.03 12.49
C GLY A 118 1.48 -0.74 12.55
N ALA A 119 2.01 -0.53 13.75
CA ALA A 119 3.42 -0.20 13.97
C ALA A 119 4.39 -1.25 13.38
N ALA A 120 3.98 -2.53 13.38
CA ALA A 120 4.75 -3.63 12.82
C ALA A 120 4.49 -3.90 11.33
N GLY A 121 3.61 -3.15 10.67
CA GLY A 121 3.13 -3.43 9.32
C GLY A 121 1.68 -3.89 9.31
N ALA A 122 1.31 -4.70 8.33
CA ALA A 122 -0.06 -5.22 8.23
C ALA A 122 -0.28 -6.30 9.29
N LEU A 123 -1.29 -6.12 10.13
CA LEU A 123 -1.69 -7.06 11.17
C LEU A 123 -3.01 -7.71 10.79
N GLN A 124 -3.11 -9.01 11.02
CA GLN A 124 -4.34 -9.74 10.75
C GLN A 124 -5.34 -9.55 11.90
N SER A 125 -6.58 -9.23 11.58
CA SER A 125 -7.69 -9.26 12.54
C SER A 125 -8.41 -10.61 12.52
N SER A 126 -9.04 -10.97 13.63
CA SER A 126 -10.01 -12.07 13.67
C SER A 126 -11.25 -11.67 12.91
N LEU A 127 -11.54 -12.39 11.83
CA LEU A 127 -12.78 -12.23 11.07
C LEU A 127 -13.66 -13.45 11.33
N ASP A 128 -14.86 -13.23 11.87
CA ASP A 128 -15.90 -14.25 11.86
C ASP A 128 -16.42 -14.44 10.43
N LEU A 129 -16.44 -15.68 9.94
CA LEU A 129 -16.96 -16.02 8.61
C LEU A 129 -18.41 -15.51 8.43
N SER A 130 -19.22 -15.57 9.50
CA SER A 130 -20.61 -15.11 9.46
C SER A 130 -20.75 -13.60 9.25
N ALA A 131 -19.73 -12.82 9.63
CA ALA A 131 -19.74 -11.37 9.46
C ALA A 131 -19.47 -10.98 8.00
N TRP A 132 -18.57 -11.71 7.33
CA TRP A 132 -18.28 -11.48 5.92
C TRP A 132 -19.47 -11.83 5.03
N ASP A 133 -20.12 -12.98 5.24
CA ASP A 133 -21.25 -13.39 4.42
C ASP A 133 -22.42 -12.39 4.51
N ARG A 134 -22.69 -11.85 5.70
CA ARG A 134 -23.65 -10.76 5.90
C ARG A 134 -23.24 -9.49 5.13
N LEU A 135 -21.97 -9.12 5.17
CA LEU A 135 -21.47 -7.95 4.45
C LEU A 135 -21.61 -8.11 2.93
N VAL A 136 -21.38 -9.31 2.39
CA VAL A 136 -21.57 -9.63 0.96
C VAL A 136 -23.05 -9.57 0.58
N ALA A 137 -23.95 -10.08 1.42
CA ALA A 137 -25.39 -10.01 1.18
C ALA A 137 -25.90 -8.56 1.03
N ASP A 138 -25.37 -7.65 1.85
CA ASP A 138 -25.69 -6.21 1.77
C ASP A 138 -24.94 -5.51 0.61
N ASN A 139 -23.85 -6.10 0.11
CA ASN A 139 -22.97 -5.49 -0.88
C ASN A 139 -22.50 -6.50 -1.95
N PRO A 140 -23.36 -6.84 -2.94
CA PRO A 140 -23.02 -7.83 -3.97
C PRO A 140 -21.77 -7.51 -4.80
N VAL A 141 -21.33 -6.24 -4.81
CA VAL A 141 -20.06 -5.83 -5.43
C VAL A 141 -18.86 -6.61 -4.88
N LEU A 142 -18.92 -7.10 -3.64
CA LEU A 142 -17.84 -7.88 -3.03
C LEU A 142 -17.65 -9.26 -3.67
N GLU A 143 -18.68 -9.83 -4.31
CA GLU A 143 -18.55 -11.07 -5.09
C GLU A 143 -17.73 -10.88 -6.37
N THR A 144 -17.64 -9.64 -6.84
CA THR A 144 -16.90 -9.27 -8.06
C THR A 144 -15.43 -8.96 -7.81
N LEU A 145 -14.99 -8.99 -6.55
CA LEU A 145 -13.59 -8.83 -6.20
C LEU A 145 -12.80 -10.02 -6.74
N GLU A 146 -11.77 -9.73 -7.50
CA GLU A 146 -10.85 -10.74 -7.98
C GLU A 146 -10.01 -11.27 -6.80
N PRO A 147 -10.06 -12.58 -6.49
CA PRO A 147 -9.35 -13.14 -5.35
C PRO A 147 -7.84 -12.85 -5.44
N ASP A 148 -7.19 -12.71 -4.28
CA ASP A 148 -5.75 -12.54 -4.10
C ASP A 148 -5.16 -11.20 -4.58
N VAL A 149 -5.78 -10.53 -5.56
CA VAL A 149 -5.23 -9.31 -6.19
C VAL A 149 -6.06 -8.06 -5.96
N GLU A 150 -7.30 -8.19 -5.51
CA GLU A 150 -8.15 -7.07 -5.15
C GLU A 150 -8.67 -7.18 -3.72
N ALA A 151 -8.87 -6.02 -3.11
CA ALA A 151 -9.35 -5.89 -1.76
C ALA A 151 -10.46 -4.85 -1.65
N LEU A 152 -11.36 -5.07 -0.69
CA LEU A 152 -12.15 -4.01 -0.09
C LEU A 152 -11.26 -3.25 0.91
N LEU A 153 -11.01 -1.97 0.69
CA LEU A 153 -10.36 -1.07 1.64
C LEU A 153 -11.42 -0.19 2.31
N VAL A 154 -11.39 -0.13 3.63
CA VAL A 154 -12.36 0.57 4.48
C VAL A 154 -11.65 1.67 5.27
N ASN A 155 -12.24 2.87 5.26
CA ASN A 155 -11.85 4.00 6.11
C ASN A 155 -13.03 4.47 6.97
N ARG A 156 -12.83 4.40 8.27
CA ARG A 156 -13.73 4.83 9.35
C ARG A 156 -13.07 5.85 10.28
N VAL A 157 -11.88 6.33 9.93
CA VAL A 157 -11.14 7.34 10.72
C VAL A 157 -11.96 8.61 10.81
N ASP A 158 -12.03 9.20 12.02
CA ASP A 158 -12.74 10.45 12.31
C ASP A 158 -14.20 10.47 11.80
N GLY A 159 -14.88 9.33 11.84
CA GLY A 159 -16.27 9.20 11.39
C GLY A 159 -16.46 9.11 9.88
N ALA A 160 -15.37 8.97 9.11
CA ALA A 160 -15.44 8.69 7.68
C ALA A 160 -16.27 7.42 7.37
N ARG A 161 -16.84 7.35 6.17
CA ARG A 161 -17.55 6.18 5.66
C ARG A 161 -17.15 5.98 4.20
N GLU A 162 -15.89 5.60 4.01
CA GLU A 162 -15.29 5.49 2.68
C GLU A 162 -14.85 4.06 2.42
N TYR A 163 -15.22 3.56 1.24
CA TYR A 163 -15.11 2.16 0.89
C TYR A 163 -14.62 2.06 -0.54
N PHE A 164 -13.55 1.30 -0.77
CA PHE A 164 -12.92 1.23 -2.07
C PHE A 164 -12.68 -0.23 -2.45
N ARG A 165 -12.90 -0.55 -3.72
CA ARG A 165 -12.24 -1.69 -4.37
C ARG A 165 -10.88 -1.19 -4.82
N VAL A 166 -9.82 -1.77 -4.30
CA VAL A 166 -8.44 -1.39 -4.61
C VAL A 166 -7.63 -2.61 -5.02
N PRO A 167 -6.60 -2.46 -5.85
CA PRO A 167 -5.60 -3.50 -6.02
C PRO A 167 -4.87 -3.73 -4.69
N ILE A 168 -4.51 -4.99 -4.42
CA ILE A 168 -3.92 -5.38 -3.14
C ILE A 168 -2.59 -4.65 -2.86
N ASP A 169 -1.83 -4.30 -3.90
CA ASP A 169 -0.59 -3.54 -3.76
C ASP A 169 -0.81 -2.14 -3.15
N GLN A 170 -1.97 -1.51 -3.38
CA GLN A 170 -2.33 -0.23 -2.79
C GLN A 170 -2.58 -0.35 -1.29
N CYS A 171 -3.12 -1.48 -0.82
CA CYS A 171 -3.29 -1.77 0.61
C CYS A 171 -1.94 -1.90 1.32
N TYR A 172 -0.98 -2.59 0.68
CA TYR A 172 0.37 -2.71 1.22
C TYR A 172 1.15 -1.40 1.14
N ALA A 173 1.00 -0.63 0.05
CA ALA A 173 1.58 0.71 -0.06
C ALA A 173 1.05 1.65 1.03
N LEU A 174 -0.26 1.69 1.26
CA LEU A 174 -0.89 2.42 2.37
C LEU A 174 -0.28 2.00 3.71
N THR A 175 -0.17 0.70 3.95
CA THR A 175 0.40 0.15 5.18
C THR A 175 1.85 0.58 5.37
N GLY A 176 2.67 0.53 4.31
CA GLY A 176 4.05 0.98 4.33
C GLY A 176 4.18 2.48 4.63
N VAL A 177 3.33 3.30 4.00
CA VAL A 177 3.27 4.76 4.23
C VAL A 177 2.92 5.10 5.68
N ILE A 178 1.94 4.40 6.25
CA ILE A 178 1.50 4.56 7.64
C ILE A 178 2.63 4.12 8.59
N ARG A 179 3.16 2.91 8.41
CA ARG A 179 4.23 2.34 9.24
C ARG A 179 5.45 3.25 9.28
N ALA A 180 5.89 3.78 8.14
CA ALA A 180 7.05 4.66 8.04
C ALA A 180 6.91 5.96 8.85
N ARG A 181 5.67 6.39 9.13
CA ARG A 181 5.34 7.62 9.85
C ARG A 181 4.79 7.37 11.25
N TRP A 182 4.60 6.10 11.62
CA TRP A 182 4.03 5.71 12.90
C TRP A 182 4.97 6.06 14.05
N ARG A 183 4.46 6.78 15.05
CA ARG A 183 5.19 7.14 16.27
C ARG A 183 4.35 6.87 17.52
N GLY A 184 4.95 6.22 18.52
CA GLY A 184 4.31 5.92 19.79
C GLY A 184 3.14 4.92 19.65
N LEU A 185 2.25 4.92 20.66
CA LEU A 185 1.11 4.00 20.73
C LEU A 185 -0.06 4.42 19.81
N SER A 186 -0.18 5.72 19.52
CA SER A 186 -1.31 6.30 18.78
C SER A 186 -0.97 6.76 17.36
N GLY A 187 0.23 6.43 16.86
CA GLY A 187 0.69 6.73 15.51
C GLY A 187 1.22 8.15 15.28
N GLY A 188 0.80 9.13 16.10
CA GLY A 188 1.27 10.52 16.01
C GLY A 188 0.73 11.29 14.79
N VAL A 189 0.88 12.61 14.81
CA VAL A 189 0.24 13.54 13.85
C VAL A 189 0.63 13.24 12.39
N ASP A 190 1.88 12.85 12.13
CA ASP A 190 2.36 12.60 10.77
C ASP A 190 1.75 11.33 10.15
N ALA A 191 1.46 10.30 10.95
CA ALA A 191 0.76 9.11 10.47
C ALA A 191 -0.68 9.46 10.05
N TRP A 192 -1.41 10.20 10.89
CA TRP A 192 -2.78 10.63 10.59
C TRP A 192 -2.84 11.55 9.37
N ARG A 193 -1.90 12.50 9.24
CA ARG A 193 -1.79 13.33 8.03
C ARG A 193 -1.59 12.48 6.77
N ALA A 194 -0.75 11.45 6.84
CA ALA A 194 -0.51 10.56 5.72
C ALA A 194 -1.74 9.70 5.39
N ILE A 195 -2.46 9.20 6.39
CA ILE A 195 -3.74 8.49 6.21
C ILE A 195 -4.72 9.34 5.40
N HIS A 196 -4.98 10.58 5.83
CA HIS A 196 -5.89 11.47 5.12
C HIS A 196 -5.43 11.76 3.69
N ALA A 197 -4.13 11.99 3.47
CA ALA A 197 -3.58 12.22 2.15
C ALA A 197 -3.75 11.00 1.22
N CYS A 198 -3.52 9.79 1.74
CA CYS A 198 -3.71 8.56 0.97
C CYS A 198 -5.17 8.38 0.53
N PHE A 199 -6.13 8.55 1.45
CA PHE A 199 -7.54 8.41 1.10
C PHE A 199 -8.03 9.52 0.15
N ALA A 200 -7.49 10.75 0.27
CA ALA A 200 -7.75 11.80 -0.70
C ALA A 200 -7.26 11.43 -2.12
N ALA A 201 -6.06 10.86 -2.24
CA ALA A 201 -5.51 10.38 -3.52
C ALA A 201 -6.36 9.24 -4.10
N LEU A 202 -6.74 8.25 -3.29
CA LEU A 202 -7.57 7.12 -3.75
C LEU A 202 -8.95 7.56 -4.26
N LYS A 203 -9.56 8.60 -3.68
CA LYS A 203 -10.85 9.15 -4.14
C LYS A 203 -10.81 9.72 -5.56
N VAL A 204 -9.66 10.25 -5.97
CA VAL A 204 -9.45 10.80 -7.33
C VAL A 204 -8.82 9.77 -8.27
N GLY A 205 -8.61 8.54 -7.81
CA GLY A 205 -8.07 7.44 -8.61
C GLY A 205 -6.54 7.44 -8.73
N GLU A 206 -5.84 8.22 -7.89
CA GLU A 206 -4.38 8.21 -7.86
C GLU A 206 -3.86 6.96 -7.15
N ARG A 207 -2.74 6.42 -7.65
CA ARG A 207 -2.00 5.35 -6.98
C ARG A 207 -1.12 5.93 -5.88
N LEU A 208 -1.08 5.22 -4.76
CA LEU A 208 -0.22 5.54 -3.63
C LEU A 208 1.24 5.27 -3.99
N PRO A 209 2.17 6.09 -3.49
CA PRO A 209 3.59 5.88 -3.72
C PRO A 209 4.00 4.53 -3.12
N GLU A 210 4.74 3.75 -3.91
CA GLU A 210 5.23 2.44 -3.52
C GLU A 210 6.21 2.59 -2.35
N GLY A 211 5.82 2.08 -1.18
CA GLY A 211 6.78 1.73 -0.12
C GLY A 211 7.41 0.39 -0.48
N VAL A 212 8.70 0.19 -0.16
CA VAL A 212 9.39 -1.08 -0.40
C VAL A 212 8.51 -2.23 0.12
N PRO A 213 7.98 -3.12 -0.73
CA PRO A 213 6.88 -4.02 -0.34
C PRO A 213 7.23 -5.03 0.76
N HIS A 214 8.51 -5.22 1.09
CA HIS A 214 8.96 -6.30 1.97
C HIS A 214 10.13 -5.87 2.86
N ALA A 215 9.88 -5.00 3.85
CA ALA A 215 10.84 -4.74 4.93
C ALA A 215 10.23 -5.03 6.30
#